data_AF-A0A7W1BMS2-F1
#
_entry.id   AF-A0A7W1BMS2-F1
#
_cell.length_a   1.000
_cell.length_b   1.000
_cell.length_c   1.000
_cell.angle_alpha   90.00
_cell.angle_beta   90.00
_cell.angle_gamma   90.00
#
_symmetry.space_group_name_H-M   'P 1'
#
loop_
_entity.id
_entity.type
_entity.pdbx_description
1 polymer ?
#
loop_
_entity_poly.entity_id
_entity_poly.type
_entity_poly.pdbx_seq_one_letter_code
_entity_poly.pdbx_strand_id
1 'polypeptide(L)'
;DCVPCVLRAQCLRTPDKTIARQVAFFRGRAVPAPETHTARMKQRIDSPAGLARYGQRFATVEPVFANVRYNKGLDRFTLRGRTKVDGQWKLFCLVHNIEKLARHGYAA
;
A
#
# COMPACT_ATOMS: atom_id res chain seq x y z
N ASP A 1 31.68 25.32 7.41
CA ASP A 1 32.20 23.94 7.54
C ASP A 1 32.33 23.60 9.02
N CYS A 2 32.08 22.34 9.43
CA CYS A 2 32.05 21.97 10.84
C CYS A 2 33.44 21.88 11.46
N VAL A 3 34.44 21.36 10.73
CA VAL A 3 35.78 21.05 11.26
C VAL A 3 36.54 22.29 11.78
N PRO A 4 36.59 23.43 11.06
CA PRO A 4 37.26 24.64 11.56
C PRO A 4 36.36 25.51 12.47
N CYS A 5 35.16 25.07 12.82
CA CYS A 5 34.19 25.91 13.52
C CYS A 5 34.47 26.00 15.03
N VAL A 6 34.70 27.21 15.54
CA VAL A 6 34.95 27.46 16.99
C VAL A 6 33.75 27.14 17.89
N LEU A 7 32.54 27.11 17.34
CA LEU A 7 31.31 26.77 18.07
C LEU A 7 30.95 25.27 17.97
N ARG A 8 31.84 24.44 17.41
CA ARG A 8 31.57 23.02 17.13
C ARG A 8 31.18 22.23 18.39
N ALA A 9 31.82 22.49 19.52
CA ALA A 9 31.53 21.84 20.79
C ALA A 9 30.12 22.18 21.34
N GLN A 10 29.57 23.34 20.97
CA GLN A 10 28.23 23.77 21.38
C GLN A 10 27.15 23.25 20.41
N CYS A 11 27.51 23.04 19.13
CA CYS A 11 26.58 22.65 18.07
C CYS A 11 26.36 21.13 17.97
N LEU A 12 27.39 20.32 18.25
CA LEU A 12 27.34 18.86 18.17
C LEU A 12 27.01 18.25 19.54
N ARG A 13 26.10 17.26 19.55
CA ARG A 13 25.73 16.54 20.79
C ARG A 13 26.87 15.66 21.32
N THR A 14 27.75 15.17 20.45
CA THR A 14 28.91 14.31 20.77
C THR A 14 30.10 14.66 19.88
N PRO A 15 30.80 15.77 20.16
CA PRO A 15 31.85 16.33 19.29
C PRO A 15 33.09 15.42 19.15
N ASP A 16 33.29 14.47 20.06
CA ASP A 16 34.43 13.54 20.06
C ASP A 16 34.21 12.37 19.09
N LYS A 17 32.94 12.03 18.83
CA LYS A 17 32.53 10.93 17.95
C LYS A 17 32.05 11.42 16.59
N THR A 18 31.43 12.60 16.55
CA THR A 18 30.77 13.12 15.34
C THR A 18 31.64 14.20 14.71
N ILE A 19 32.28 13.94 13.57
CA ILE A 19 33.19 14.90 12.93
C ILE A 19 32.46 16.16 12.45
N ALA A 20 31.32 15.98 11.77
CA ALA A 20 30.49 17.06 11.23
C ALA A 20 28.99 16.82 11.47
N ARG A 21 28.22 17.90 11.54
CA ARG A 21 26.76 17.81 11.67
C ARG A 21 26.15 17.43 10.33
N GLN A 22 25.35 16.36 10.29
CA GLN A 22 24.45 16.11 9.17
C GLN A 22 23.26 17.07 9.25
N VAL A 23 23.04 17.82 8.19
CA VAL A 23 21.92 18.75 8.06
C VAL A 23 21.17 18.42 6.78
N ALA A 24 19.85 18.30 6.87
CA ALA A 24 18.99 18.15 5.70
C ALA A 24 18.57 19.55 5.25
N PHE A 25 19.02 19.96 4.07
CA PHE A 25 18.55 21.20 3.45
C PHE A 25 17.33 20.89 2.58
N PHE A 26 16.17 21.37 2.97
CA PHE A 26 14.99 21.34 2.10
C PHE A 26 15.13 22.42 1.03
N ARG A 27 15.72 22.07 -0.12
CA ARG A 27 15.93 22.98 -1.26
C ARG A 27 14.64 23.26 -2.05
N GLY A 28 13.48 23.07 -1.45
CA GLY A 28 12.19 23.11 -2.13
C GLY A 28 11.90 21.85 -2.96
N ARG A 29 10.77 21.88 -3.66
CA ARG A 29 10.39 20.80 -4.57
C ARG A 29 11.30 20.90 -5.80
N ALA A 30 12.06 19.84 -6.10
CA ALA A 30 12.77 19.72 -7.38
C ALA A 30 11.78 19.93 -8.54
N VAL A 31 12.29 20.33 -9.71
CA VAL A 31 11.51 20.45 -10.97
C VAL A 31 10.48 19.32 -11.02
N PRO A 32 9.18 19.60 -11.29
CA PRO A 32 8.14 18.60 -11.16
C PRO A 32 8.54 17.36 -11.95
N ALA A 33 8.73 16.26 -11.23
CA ALA A 33 9.00 14.98 -11.85
C ALA A 33 7.87 14.67 -12.84
N PRO A 34 8.17 13.96 -13.95
CA PRO A 34 7.14 13.54 -14.88
C PRO A 34 6.01 12.82 -14.15
N GLU A 35 4.80 12.97 -14.65
CA GLU A 35 3.61 12.42 -14.01
C GLU A 35 3.74 10.91 -13.82
N THR A 36 3.64 10.46 -12.57
CA THR A 36 3.74 9.04 -12.24
C THR A 36 2.40 8.34 -12.44
N HIS A 37 2.42 7.02 -12.68
CA HIS A 37 1.20 6.21 -12.71
C HIS A 37 0.39 6.33 -11.41
N THR A 38 1.06 6.50 -10.26
CA THR A 38 0.41 6.74 -8.97
C THR A 38 -0.32 8.08 -8.94
N ALA A 39 0.29 9.15 -9.46
CA ALA A 39 -0.36 10.46 -9.56
C ALA A 39 -1.62 10.41 -10.42
N ARG A 40 -1.57 9.69 -11.55
CA ARG A 40 -2.73 9.46 -12.43
C ARG A 40 -3.85 8.68 -11.73
N MET A 41 -3.52 7.61 -11.00
CA MET A 41 -4.54 6.87 -10.27
C MET A 41 -5.15 7.68 -9.13
N LYS A 42 -4.35 8.50 -8.45
CA LYS A 42 -4.85 9.41 -7.41
C LYS A 42 -5.88 10.38 -7.99
N GLN A 43 -5.55 11.08 -9.07
CA GLN A 43 -6.50 11.97 -9.76
C GLN A 43 -7.79 11.24 -10.16
N ARG A 44 -7.67 9.99 -10.67
CA ARG A 44 -8.84 9.19 -11.04
C ARG A 44 -9.73 8.85 -9.86
N ILE A 45 -9.15 8.46 -8.72
CA ILE A 45 -9.88 8.12 -7.48
C ILE A 45 -10.52 9.37 -6.88
N ASP A 46 -9.81 10.49 -6.87
CA ASP A 46 -10.26 11.74 -6.25
C ASP A 46 -11.35 12.46 -7.08
N SER A 47 -11.58 12.06 -8.33
CA SER A 47 -12.71 12.55 -9.13
C SER A 47 -14.06 12.20 -8.49
N PRO A 48 -15.16 12.98 -8.68
CA PRO A 48 -16.46 12.67 -8.11
C PRO A 48 -16.98 11.26 -8.48
N ALA A 49 -16.79 10.85 -9.73
CA ALA A 49 -17.12 9.50 -10.18
C ALA A 49 -16.22 8.42 -9.56
N GLY A 50 -14.95 8.76 -9.32
CA GLY A 50 -13.98 7.91 -8.62
C GLY A 50 -14.39 7.66 -7.17
N LEU A 51 -14.70 8.72 -6.43
CA LEU A 51 -15.16 8.65 -5.04
C LEU A 51 -16.45 7.83 -4.91
N ALA A 52 -17.43 8.07 -5.78
CA ALA A 52 -18.68 7.30 -5.79
C ALA A 52 -18.44 5.79 -6.00
N ARG A 53 -17.61 5.41 -6.98
CA ARG A 53 -17.25 4.00 -7.23
C ARG A 53 -16.40 3.42 -6.10
N TYR A 54 -15.48 4.20 -5.55
CA TYR A 54 -14.61 3.76 -4.46
C TYR A 54 -15.43 3.46 -3.21
N GLY A 55 -16.43 4.29 -2.87
CA GLY A 55 -17.34 4.05 -1.76
C GLY A 55 -18.13 2.74 -1.87
N GLN A 56 -18.49 2.32 -3.08
CA GLN A 56 -19.19 1.04 -3.32
C GLN A 56 -18.33 -0.19 -2.98
N ARG A 57 -17.00 -0.05 -2.84
CA ARG A 57 -16.11 -1.17 -2.53
C ARG A 57 -16.42 -1.79 -1.17
N PHE A 58 -16.88 -1.00 -0.21
CA PHE A 58 -17.27 -1.48 1.12
C PHE A 58 -18.33 -2.58 1.05
N ALA A 59 -19.30 -2.45 0.14
CA ALA A 59 -20.37 -3.44 -0.03
C ALA A 59 -20.04 -4.54 -1.05
N THR A 60 -19.11 -4.28 -1.97
CA THR A 60 -18.86 -5.16 -3.13
C THR A 60 -17.55 -5.93 -3.03
N VAL A 61 -16.42 -5.22 -2.91
CA VAL A 61 -15.07 -5.78 -3.02
C VAL A 61 -14.53 -6.20 -1.65
N GLU A 62 -14.69 -5.35 -0.64
CA GLU A 62 -14.13 -5.59 0.69
C GLU A 62 -14.66 -6.86 1.36
N PRO A 63 -15.96 -7.22 1.27
CA PRO A 63 -16.47 -8.46 1.88
C PRO A 63 -15.86 -9.72 1.25
N VAL A 64 -15.55 -9.67 -0.06
CA VAL A 64 -14.90 -10.79 -0.76
C VAL A 64 -13.50 -11.01 -0.20
N PHE A 65 -12.70 -9.94 -0.11
CA PHE A 65 -11.35 -10.02 0.46
C PHE A 65 -11.37 -10.38 1.94
N ALA A 66 -12.33 -9.85 2.71
CA ALA A 66 -12.48 -10.19 4.12
C ALA A 66 -12.76 -11.70 4.31
N ASN A 67 -13.68 -12.27 3.52
CA ASN A 67 -13.95 -13.71 3.59
C ASN A 67 -12.72 -14.54 3.20
N VAL A 68 -12.07 -14.22 2.07
CA VAL A 68 -10.90 -14.97 1.58
C VAL A 68 -9.72 -14.91 2.56
N ARG A 69 -9.47 -13.74 3.16
CA ARG A 69 -8.35 -13.56 4.08
C ARG A 69 -8.65 -14.11 5.47
N TYR A 70 -9.68 -13.59 6.13
CA TYR A 70 -9.94 -13.90 7.53
C TYR A 70 -10.64 -15.24 7.73
N ASN A 71 -11.66 -15.55 6.93
CA ASN A 71 -12.43 -16.79 7.13
C ASN A 71 -11.83 -17.99 6.40
N LYS A 72 -11.18 -17.78 5.24
CA LYS A 72 -10.51 -18.87 4.48
C LYS A 72 -9.02 -18.96 4.75
N GLY A 73 -8.42 -17.98 5.44
CA GLY A 73 -7.01 -18.03 5.85
C GLY A 73 -6.00 -17.74 4.73
N LEU A 74 -6.39 -17.18 3.59
CA LEU A 74 -5.45 -16.83 2.52
C LEU A 74 -4.90 -15.41 2.68
N ASP A 75 -4.14 -15.19 3.75
CA ASP A 75 -3.45 -13.91 3.97
C ASP A 75 -2.20 -13.74 3.11
N ARG A 76 -1.60 -14.85 2.67
CA ARG A 76 -0.42 -14.89 1.80
C ARG A 76 -0.56 -16.04 0.82
N PHE A 77 -0.02 -15.86 -0.38
CA PHE A 77 0.14 -16.96 -1.31
C PHE A 77 1.22 -17.91 -0.81
N THR A 78 0.93 -19.21 -0.85
CA THR A 78 1.84 -20.26 -0.36
C THR A 78 2.65 -20.88 -1.50
N LEU A 79 2.28 -20.59 -2.75
CA LEU A 79 2.95 -21.09 -3.95
C LEU A 79 3.85 -20.01 -4.57
N ARG A 80 4.88 -20.45 -5.31
CA ARG A 80 5.78 -19.59 -6.08
C ARG A 80 5.55 -19.74 -7.58
N GLY A 81 5.56 -18.62 -8.29
CA GLY A 81 5.37 -18.56 -9.74
C GLY A 81 3.93 -18.21 -10.12
N ARG A 82 3.79 -17.37 -11.15
CA ARG A 82 2.50 -16.77 -11.56
C ARG A 82 1.42 -17.81 -11.80
N THR A 83 1.72 -18.88 -12.54
CA THR A 83 0.76 -19.95 -12.86
C THR A 83 0.21 -20.64 -11.61
N LYS A 84 1.08 -20.96 -10.65
CA LYS A 84 0.66 -21.63 -9.41
C LYS A 84 -0.16 -20.70 -8.51
N VAL A 85 0.30 -19.45 -8.36
CA VAL A 85 -0.42 -18.41 -7.59
C VAL A 85 -1.80 -18.13 -8.19
N ASP A 86 -1.91 -18.06 -9.52
CA ASP A 86 -3.19 -17.88 -10.22
C ASP A 86 -4.15 -19.05 -9.96
N GLY A 87 -3.65 -20.29 -10.00
CA GLY A 87 -4.43 -21.47 -9.63
C GLY A 87 -4.93 -21.41 -8.18
N GLN A 88 -4.04 -21.08 -7.23
CA GLN A 88 -4.41 -20.89 -5.82
C GLN A 88 -5.47 -19.80 -5.66
N TRP A 89 -5.30 -18.64 -6.30
CA TRP A 89 -6.26 -17.55 -6.23
C TRP A 89 -7.64 -17.95 -6.76
N LYS A 90 -7.69 -18.59 -7.94
CA LYS A 90 -8.94 -19.05 -8.54
C LYS A 90 -9.65 -20.10 -7.69
N LEU A 91 -8.90 -21.00 -7.06
CA LEU A 91 -9.47 -21.98 -6.13
C LEU A 91 -10.17 -21.30 -4.96
N PHE A 92 -9.53 -20.31 -4.33
CA PHE A 92 -10.15 -19.57 -3.22
C PHE A 92 -11.35 -18.73 -3.66
N CYS A 93 -11.31 -18.14 -4.86
CA CYS A 93 -12.47 -17.48 -5.45
C CYS A 93 -13.63 -18.46 -5.69
N LEU A 94 -13.34 -19.67 -6.16
CA LEU A 94 -14.35 -20.72 -6.35
C LEU A 94 -14.99 -21.11 -5.01
N VAL A 95 -14.18 -21.35 -3.98
CA VAL A 95 -14.66 -21.64 -2.62
C VAL A 95 -15.56 -20.53 -2.09
N HIS A 96 -15.15 -19.26 -2.24
CA HIS A 96 -15.96 -18.10 -1.87
C HIS A 96 -17.32 -18.09 -2.60
N ASN A 97 -17.32 -18.32 -3.92
CA ASN A 97 -18.54 -18.31 -4.73
C ASN A 97 -19.48 -19.48 -4.39
N ILE A 98 -18.96 -20.68 -4.20
CA ILE A 98 -19.76 -21.85 -3.79
C ILE A 98 -20.40 -21.60 -2.43
N GLU A 99 -19.65 -21.06 -1.47
CA GLU A 99 -20.19 -20.71 -0.15
C GLU A 99 -21.32 -19.68 -0.24
N LYS A 100 -21.18 -18.66 -1.12
CA LYS A 100 -22.28 -17.73 -1.40
C LYS A 100 -23.50 -18.45 -1.94
N LEU A 101 -23.34 -19.28 -2.97
CA LEU A 101 -24.48 -20.01 -3.56
C LEU A 101 -25.16 -20.92 -2.54
N ALA A 102 -24.40 -21.65 -1.72
CA ALA A 102 -24.93 -22.53 -0.69
C ALA A 102 -25.70 -21.77 0.40
N ARG A 103 -25.22 -20.60 0.82
CA ARG A 103 -25.82 -19.80 1.90
C ARG A 103 -26.98 -18.91 1.45
N HIS A 104 -26.95 -18.44 0.21
CA HIS A 104 -28.05 -17.64 -0.32
C HIS A 104 -29.30 -18.49 -0.59
N GLY A 105 -29.17 -19.83 -0.55
CA GLY A 105 -30.24 -20.75 -0.92
C GLY A 105 -30.59 -20.58 -2.39
N TYR A 106 -30.93 -21.67 -3.06
CA TYR A 106 -31.89 -21.50 -4.14
C TYR A 106 -33.13 -20.91 -3.47
N ALA A 107 -33.45 -19.65 -3.75
CA ALA A 107 -34.82 -19.18 -3.61
C ALA A 107 -35.63 -20.02 -4.61
N ALA A 108 -36.02 -21.21 -4.18
CA ALA A 108 -36.96 -22.09 -4.83
C ALA A 108 -38.25 -22.04 -4.01
#